data_AF-A0A8X6VPA9-F1
#
_entry.id   AF-A0A8X6VPA9-F1
#
_cell.length_a   1.000
_cell.length_b   1.000
_cell.length_c   1.000
_cell.angle_alpha   90.00
_cell.angle_beta   90.00
_cell.angle_gamma   90.00
#
_symmetry.space_group_name_H-M   'P 1'
#
loop_
_entity.id
_entity.type
_entity.pdbx_description
1 polymer ?
#
loop_
_entity_poly.entity_id
_entity_poly.type
_entity_poly.pdbx_seq_one_letter_code
_entity_poly.pdbx_strand_id
1 'polypeptide(L)'
;MLVSRSCQVIYSQFGLAIHQNGYQARRRFVECAQNEIAVVPDFHKRTLFSDEAHFCLNGYVNKQNCRIWSEANPQVYVETPLQSEKLTIWCALWAGGIIGSYFFKDDEGPTLQSTVIGIEP
;
A
#
# COMPACT_ATOMS: atom_id res chain seq x y z
N MET A 1 34.54 16.05 -4.19
CA MET A 1 35.08 15.33 -5.36
C MET A 1 34.74 13.85 -5.22
N LEU A 2 34.37 13.22 -6.33
CA LEU A 2 33.66 11.94 -6.49
C LEU A 2 34.41 10.67 -6.02
N VAL A 3 33.59 9.72 -5.53
CA VAL A 3 33.59 8.25 -5.76
C VAL A 3 34.74 7.39 -5.21
N SER A 4 34.40 6.39 -4.38
CA SER A 4 34.88 5.01 -4.60
C SER A 4 34.11 3.92 -3.83
N ARG A 5 33.28 3.18 -4.59
CA ARG A 5 33.22 1.71 -4.69
C ARG A 5 33.10 0.86 -3.41
N SER A 6 31.87 0.44 -3.13
CA SER A 6 31.48 -0.95 -2.81
C SER A 6 29.96 -1.09 -2.95
N CYS A 7 29.42 -0.68 -4.09
CA CYS A 7 28.01 -0.90 -4.41
C CYS A 7 27.91 -2.28 -5.09
N GLN A 8 28.05 -3.33 -4.28
CA GLN A 8 27.63 -4.65 -4.68
C GLN A 8 26.12 -4.67 -4.45
N VAL A 9 25.39 -4.21 -5.47
CA VAL A 9 23.93 -4.22 -5.49
C VAL A 9 23.50 -5.68 -5.51
N ILE A 10 23.35 -6.27 -4.33
CA ILE A 10 22.53 -7.46 -4.17
C ILE A 10 21.10 -6.96 -4.33
N TYR A 11 20.62 -6.95 -5.57
CA TYR A 11 19.20 -7.06 -5.85
C TYR A 11 18.77 -8.41 -5.28
N SER A 12 18.50 -8.47 -3.98
CA SER A 12 17.85 -9.62 -3.35
C SER A 12 16.37 -9.57 -3.76
N GLN A 13 16.11 -10.04 -4.97
CA GLN A 13 14.99 -10.91 -5.32
C GLN A 13 13.64 -10.61 -4.65
N PHE A 14 13.18 -9.36 -4.74
CA PHE A 14 11.76 -9.00 -4.60
C PHE A 14 11.30 -8.29 -5.86
N GLY A 15 11.53 -8.92 -7.01
CA GLY A 15 10.62 -8.73 -8.12
C GLY A 15 9.38 -9.55 -7.79
N LEU A 16 8.24 -8.92 -7.47
CA LEU A 16 6.96 -9.55 -7.79
C LEU A 16 7.12 -9.97 -9.25
N ALA A 17 7.14 -11.27 -9.53
CA ALA A 17 7.26 -11.77 -10.89
C ALA A 17 6.08 -11.19 -11.65
N ILE A 18 6.33 -10.12 -12.41
CA ILE A 18 5.36 -9.55 -13.33
C ILE A 18 5.13 -10.63 -14.38
N HIS A 19 4.10 -11.43 -14.14
CA HIS A 19 3.63 -12.43 -15.08
C HIS A 19 3.62 -11.78 -16.47
N GLN A 20 4.18 -12.44 -17.49
CA GLN A 20 4.37 -11.81 -18.81
C GLN A 20 3.06 -11.20 -19.37
N ASN A 21 1.91 -11.82 -19.07
CA ASN A 21 0.60 -11.27 -19.45
C ASN A 21 0.19 -10.01 -18.67
N GLY A 22 0.74 -9.80 -17.47
CA GLY A 22 0.50 -8.61 -16.65
C GLY A 22 1.13 -7.34 -17.21
N TYR A 23 2.18 -7.43 -18.03
CA TYR A 23 2.70 -6.25 -18.74
C TYR A 23 1.70 -5.76 -19.79
N GLN A 24 1.18 -6.66 -20.63
CA GLN A 24 0.22 -6.30 -21.67
C GLN A 24 -1.10 -5.79 -21.09
N ALA A 25 -1.60 -6.44 -20.04
CA ALA A 25 -2.80 -5.99 -19.34
C ALA A 25 -2.63 -4.57 -18.75
N ARG A 26 -1.48 -4.30 -18.10
CA ARG A 26 -1.17 -2.97 -17.55
C ARG A 26 -1.05 -1.91 -18.64
N ARG A 27 -0.38 -2.21 -19.76
CA ARG A 27 -0.31 -1.27 -20.90
C ARG A 27 -1.68 -0.94 -21.46
N ARG A 28 -2.50 -1.96 -21.72
CA ARG A 28 -3.85 -1.77 -22.26
C ARG A 28 -4.73 -0.96 -21.29
N PHE A 29 -4.60 -1.19 -19.99
CA PHE A 29 -5.29 -0.40 -18.97
C PHE A 29 -4.88 1.07 -19.03
N VAL A 30 -3.58 1.36 -19.09
CA VAL A 30 -3.06 2.75 -19.17
C VAL A 30 -3.55 3.45 -20.44
N GLU A 31 -3.45 2.79 -21.59
CA GLU A 31 -3.93 3.34 -22.87
C GLU A 31 -5.44 3.65 -22.82
N CYS A 32 -6.24 2.75 -22.25
CA CYS A 32 -7.68 2.95 -22.07
C CYS A 32 -7.96 4.14 -21.13
N ALA A 33 -7.32 4.17 -19.96
CA ALA A 33 -7.51 5.23 -18.98
C ALA A 33 -7.10 6.61 -19.51
N GLN A 34 -6.01 6.69 -20.29
CA GLN A 34 -5.57 7.94 -20.92
C GLN A 34 -6.61 8.50 -21.90
N ASN A 35 -7.24 7.63 -22.69
CA ASN A 35 -8.30 8.04 -23.61
C ASN A 35 -9.53 8.58 -22.85
N GLU A 36 -9.95 7.90 -21.79
CA GLU A 36 -11.07 8.33 -20.94
C GLU A 36 -10.77 9.67 -20.25
N ILE A 37 -9.54 9.86 -19.73
CA ILE A 37 -9.10 11.13 -19.13
C ILE A 37 -9.14 12.28 -20.15
N ALA A 38 -8.82 12.02 -21.42
CA ALA A 38 -8.81 13.04 -22.47
C ALA A 38 -10.22 13.42 -22.94
N VAL A 39 -11.18 12.49 -22.89
CA VAL A 39 -12.53 12.68 -23.45
C VAL A 39 -13.54 13.12 -22.38
N VAL A 40 -13.41 12.62 -21.15
CA VAL A 40 -14.36 12.86 -20.07
C VAL A 40 -13.88 14.00 -19.17
N PRO A 41 -14.56 15.17 -19.16
CA PRO A 41 -14.23 16.24 -18.23
C PRO A 41 -14.32 15.76 -16.79
N ASP A 42 -13.35 16.15 -15.96
CA ASP A 42 -13.28 15.79 -14.54
C ASP A 42 -13.37 14.27 -14.27
N PHE A 43 -12.83 13.43 -15.17
CA PHE A 43 -12.81 11.97 -15.00
C PHE A 43 -12.32 11.51 -13.60
N HIS A 44 -11.29 12.17 -13.09
CA HIS A 44 -10.74 11.90 -11.75
C HIS A 44 -11.75 12.10 -10.62
N LYS A 45 -12.74 13.00 -10.77
CA LYS A 45 -13.81 13.21 -9.78
C LYS A 45 -14.86 12.11 -9.75
N ARG A 46 -14.96 11.32 -10.82
CA ARG A 46 -15.91 10.22 -10.95
C ARG A 46 -15.28 8.86 -10.66
N THR A 47 -13.98 8.84 -10.39
CA THR A 47 -13.24 7.61 -10.12
C THR A 47 -13.25 7.32 -8.62
N LEU A 48 -13.69 6.11 -8.25
CA LEU A 48 -13.60 5.58 -6.90
C LEU A 48 -12.46 4.57 -6.84
N PHE A 49 -11.51 4.78 -5.93
CA PHE A 49 -10.48 3.81 -5.60
C PHE A 49 -10.84 3.11 -4.30
N SER A 50 -10.62 1.82 -4.20
CA SER A 50 -10.82 1.06 -2.97
C SER A 50 -9.74 0.00 -2.83
N ASP A 51 -9.31 -0.27 -1.61
CA ASP A 51 -8.35 -1.33 -1.33
C ASP A 51 -8.52 -1.86 0.08
N GLU A 52 -7.89 -3.01 0.35
CA GLU A 52 -7.78 -3.61 1.67
C GLU A 52 -6.36 -3.46 2.22
N ALA A 53 -6.26 -3.12 3.50
CA ALA A 53 -4.99 -3.05 4.21
C ALA A 53 -5.06 -3.84 5.52
N HIS A 54 -3.98 -4.56 5.84
CA HIS A 54 -3.83 -5.29 7.09
C HIS A 54 -2.89 -4.54 8.04
N PHE A 55 -3.37 -4.22 9.24
CA PHE A 55 -2.60 -3.58 10.30
C PHE A 55 -2.34 -4.59 11.42
N CYS A 56 -1.08 -4.73 11.83
CA CYS A 56 -0.74 -5.56 12.99
C CYS A 56 -0.92 -4.73 14.27
N LEU A 57 -1.72 -5.21 15.22
CA LEU A 57 -2.05 -4.46 16.44
C LEU A 57 -0.88 -4.39 17.44
N ASN A 58 0.11 -5.26 17.30
CA ASN A 58 1.29 -5.31 18.15
C ASN A 58 2.43 -4.35 17.70
N GLY A 59 2.18 -3.45 16.76
CA GLY A 59 3.19 -2.55 16.21
C GLY A 59 4.22 -3.24 15.30
N TYR A 60 3.94 -4.45 14.82
CA TYR A 60 4.79 -5.14 13.86
C TYR A 60 4.96 -4.33 12.58
N VAL A 61 6.20 -3.93 12.31
CA VAL A 61 6.59 -3.30 11.05
C VAL A 61 7.10 -4.38 10.11
N ASN A 62 6.57 -4.43 8.88
CA ASN A 62 7.09 -5.32 7.84
C ASN A 62 8.61 -5.10 7.68
N LYS A 63 9.41 -6.16 7.86
CA LYS A 63 10.87 -6.11 7.74
C LYS A 63 11.35 -5.52 6.41
N GLN A 64 10.58 -5.67 5.33
CA GLN A 64 10.91 -5.09 4.02
C GLN A 64 10.77 -3.56 3.97
N ASN A 65 9.91 -3.00 4.83
CA ASN A 65 9.71 -1.55 4.97
C ASN A 65 10.51 -0.96 6.14
N CYS A 66 11.13 -1.79 6.98
CA CYS A 66 11.93 -1.37 8.12
C CYS A 66 13.39 -1.16 7.70
N ARG A 67 13.78 0.10 7.47
CA ARG A 67 15.18 0.47 7.17
C ARG A 67 15.80 1.18 8.36
N ILE A 68 16.72 0.47 9.05
CA ILE A 68 17.50 1.03 10.17
C ILE A 68 18.73 1.71 9.58
N TRP A 69 18.95 2.97 9.94
CA TRP A 69 20.14 3.73 9.58
C TRP A 69 21.05 3.88 10.81
N SER A 70 22.33 3.61 10.66
CA SER A 70 23.35 3.76 11.71
C SER A 70 24.71 3.95 11.07
N GLU A 71 25.60 4.72 11.71
CA GLU A 71 26.98 4.95 11.25
C GLU A 71 27.86 3.71 11.44
N ALA A 72 27.50 2.82 12.37
CA ALA A 72 28.13 1.53 12.61
C ALA A 72 27.07 0.40 12.59
N ASN A 73 27.47 -0.85 12.33
CA ASN A 73 26.54 -1.99 12.32
C ASN A 73 25.77 -2.04 13.65
N PRO A 74 24.44 -1.78 13.66
CA PRO A 74 23.72 -1.55 14.90
C PRO A 74 23.54 -2.83 15.72
N GLN A 75 23.82 -4.03 15.19
CA GLN A 75 23.61 -5.33 15.85
C GLN A 75 22.23 -5.47 16.52
N VAL A 76 21.22 -4.76 16.03
CA VAL A 76 19.86 -4.77 16.58
C VAL A 76 19.10 -5.95 15.98
N TYR A 77 18.68 -6.87 16.84
CA TYR A 77 17.71 -7.90 16.54
C TYR A 77 16.40 -7.57 17.26
N VAL A 78 15.33 -7.37 16.48
CA VAL A 78 13.98 -7.21 17.03
C VAL A 78 13.26 -8.54 16.85
N GLU A 79 13.06 -9.25 17.95
CA GLU A 79 12.19 -10.42 17.99
C GLU A 79 10.74 -9.96 17.94
N THR A 80 9.98 -10.49 17.00
CA THR A 80 8.56 -10.17 16.83
C THR A 80 7.73 -11.44 16.93
N PRO A 81 6.58 -11.41 17.62
CA PRO A 81 5.69 -12.57 17.73
C PRO A 81 5.34 -13.16 16.35
N LEU A 82 5.35 -14.49 16.24
CA LEU A 82 5.04 -15.20 14.99
C LEU A 82 3.56 -15.01 14.55
N GLN A 83 2.67 -14.83 15.52
CA GLN A 83 1.25 -14.55 15.30
C GLN A 83 0.90 -13.24 16.02
N SER A 84 0.71 -12.18 15.24
CA SER A 84 0.08 -10.95 15.71
C SER A 84 -1.39 -10.99 15.36
N GLU A 85 -2.24 -10.49 16.25
CA GLU A 85 -3.58 -10.03 15.86
C GLU A 85 -3.44 -8.98 14.74
N LYS A 86 -4.30 -9.11 13.73
CA LYS A 86 -4.33 -8.24 12.57
C LYS A 86 -5.73 -7.67 12.43
N LEU A 87 -5.78 -6.39 12.09
CA LEU A 87 -7.00 -5.70 11.72
C LEU A 87 -6.98 -5.48 10.21
N THR A 88 -7.90 -6.11 9.49
CA THR A 88 -8.09 -5.83 8.06
C THR A 88 -9.10 -4.71 7.91
N ILE A 89 -8.75 -3.72 7.10
CA ILE A 89 -9.59 -2.56 6.83
C ILE A 89 -9.78 -2.46 5.33
N TRP A 90 -11.02 -2.42 4.86
CA TRP A 90 -11.36 -1.94 3.53
C TRP A 90 -11.62 -0.44 3.59
N CYS A 91 -11.11 0.33 2.66
CA CYS A 91 -11.41 1.76 2.56
C CYS A 91 -11.55 2.14 1.10
N ALA A 92 -12.39 3.14 0.82
CA ALA A 92 -12.44 3.74 -0.50
C ALA A 92 -12.21 5.25 -0.45
N LEU A 93 -11.73 5.81 -1.55
CA LEU A 93 -11.42 7.22 -1.71
C LEU A 93 -11.85 7.69 -3.09
N TRP A 94 -12.32 8.92 -3.14
CA TRP A 94 -12.69 9.61 -4.38
C TRP A 94 -12.29 11.08 -4.25
N ALA A 95 -12.50 11.89 -5.29
CA ALA A 95 -12.09 13.30 -5.26
C ALA A 95 -12.75 14.13 -4.16
N GLY A 96 -13.88 13.69 -3.58
CA GLY A 96 -14.55 14.36 -2.46
C GLY A 96 -14.09 13.91 -1.07
N GLY A 97 -13.16 12.96 -0.97
CA GLY A 97 -12.61 12.49 0.30
C GLY A 97 -12.66 10.98 0.50
N ILE A 98 -12.71 10.55 1.76
CA ILE A 98 -12.64 9.14 2.15
C ILE A 98 -14.05 8.61 2.36
N ILE A 99 -14.37 7.51 1.68
CA ILE A 99 -15.54 6.70 1.95
C ILE A 99 -15.17 5.72 3.06
N GLY A 100 -15.93 5.79 4.15
CA GLY A 100 -15.58 5.22 5.45
C GLY A 100 -15.01 3.81 5.43
N SER A 101 -14.02 3.61 6.30
CA SER A 101 -13.35 2.34 6.50
C SER A 101 -14.30 1.26 7.04
N TYR A 102 -14.30 0.09 6.42
CA TYR A 102 -14.96 -1.12 6.91
C TYR A 102 -13.92 -2.02 7.57
N PHE A 103 -14.12 -2.32 8.85
CA PHE A 103 -13.25 -3.19 9.63
C PHE A 103 -13.76 -4.62 9.55
N PHE A 104 -12.97 -5.51 8.96
CA PHE A 104 -13.26 -6.94 9.04
C PHE A 104 -12.96 -7.42 10.45
N LYS A 105 -13.86 -8.25 10.98
CA LYS A 105 -13.68 -8.86 12.29
C LYS A 105 -13.46 -10.35 12.13
N ASP A 106 -12.64 -10.88 13.02
CA ASP A 106 -12.63 -12.29 13.33
C ASP A 106 -13.76 -12.53 14.34
N ASP A 107 -14.89 -13.06 13.85
CA ASP A 107 -16.07 -13.66 14.49
C ASP A 107 -16.69 -13.16 15.84
N GLU A 108 -16.11 -12.25 16.66
CA GLU A 108 -16.65 -11.95 18.02
C GLU A 108 -16.59 -10.48 18.53
N GLY A 109 -16.55 -9.44 17.68
CA GLY A 109 -16.49 -8.02 18.15
C GLY A 109 -17.65 -7.10 17.69
N PRO A 110 -17.88 -5.92 18.30
CA PRO A 110 -18.92 -4.95 17.88
C PRO A 110 -18.51 -4.12 16.64
N THR A 111 -19.47 -3.83 15.75
CA THR A 111 -19.24 -3.20 14.43
C THR A 111 -18.94 -1.71 14.61
N LEU A 112 -17.75 -1.28 14.20
CA LEU A 112 -17.44 0.15 14.10
C LEU A 112 -18.01 0.70 12.80
N GLN A 113 -18.75 1.80 12.92
CA GLN A 113 -19.56 2.39 11.85
C GLN A 113 -18.71 3.02 10.76
N SER A 114 -19.17 2.89 9.52
CA SER A 114 -18.69 3.64 8.37
C SER A 114 -19.03 5.13 8.55
N THR A 115 -18.01 5.98 8.49
CA THR A 115 -18.18 7.44 8.45
C THR A 115 -17.64 7.96 7.12
N VAL A 116 -18.44 8.67 6.34
CA VAL A 116 -17.94 9.41 5.18
C VAL A 116 -17.25 10.66 5.71
N ILE A 117 -15.95 10.77 5.48
CA ILE A 117 -15.17 11.96 5.83
C ILE A 117 -14.93 12.72 4.54
N GLY A 118 -15.74 13.77 4.34
CA GLY A 118 -15.48 14.76 3.29
C GLY A 118 -14.17 15.47 3.60
N ILE A 119 -13.26 15.50 2.63
CA ILE A 119 -12.07 16.34 2.70
C ILE A 119 -12.41 17.55 1.84
N GLU A 120 -12.99 18.59 2.45
CA GLU A 120 -13.15 19.87 1.75
C GLU A 120 -11.76 20.54 1.60
N PRO A 121 -11.50 21.26 0.49
CA PRO A 121 -10.22 21.92 0.24
C PRO A 121 -9.86 22.97 1.29
#